data_AF-A0A4S2D5Q7-F1
#
_entry.id   AF-A0A4S2D5Q7-F1
#
_cell.length_a   1.000
_cell.length_b   1.000
_cell.length_c   1.000
_cell.angle_alpha   90.00
_cell.angle_beta   90.00
_cell.angle_gamma   90.00
#
_symmetry.space_group_name_H-M   'P 1'
#
loop_
_entity.id
_entity.type
_entity.pdbx_description
1 polymer ?
#
loop_
_entity_poly.entity_id
_entity_poly.type
_entity_poly.pdbx_seq_one_letter_code
_entity_poly.pdbx_strand_id
1 'polypeptide(L)'
;MRMSYNIKLYVHGVPNGQDSWGVEDFDSSYIDSFYGRKFKVPAQLFVEVMRFGSNVNCYYTYMQTENVQDKDGRTGSYLALTLRINYYYADLRNMYNLLEAAYYKFIVGEVVENTGCGILYKIADFAQVDTMLGTLEKELEKYLMQFSVDADFVSLNGIALPKKQQVDIISVNPLECDTDIILSYIKKGGKISVSSLHSTKHEQLIIQKMNSEIQETQRKAQHDIQTVLHDKESEIQTIKNEYKDVEHTIGKLKKKVENANSEIERLNIELSNAGKELEETRKYEQKYSDAQKELNKFNEFVESIQNNLSVLNGTTSNMSNMNNSSGNIESGRDCCKSSGKSVVRKYRFIFCFAVVLMMGIIVFISFRSCTNKKEKMDINVEKNNDTLQRVVDNKTLNTFD
;
A
#
# COMPACT_ATOMS: atom_id res chain seq x y z
N MET A 1 -66.49 -2.14 -34.37
CA MET A 1 -66.29 -3.44 -33.70
C MET A 1 -65.66 -3.13 -32.35
N ARG A 2 -66.32 -3.44 -31.23
CA ARG A 2 -65.71 -3.28 -29.91
C ARG A 2 -64.59 -4.32 -29.80
N MET A 3 -63.36 -3.91 -29.55
CA MET A 3 -62.27 -4.87 -29.32
C MET A 3 -62.65 -5.75 -28.12
N SER A 4 -62.53 -7.07 -28.28
CA SER A 4 -62.76 -8.02 -27.18
C SER A 4 -61.41 -8.31 -26.53
N TYR A 5 -61.05 -7.49 -25.55
CA TYR A 5 -59.89 -7.74 -24.70
C TYR A 5 -60.19 -8.91 -23.79
N ASN A 6 -59.36 -9.95 -23.84
CA ASN A 6 -59.43 -11.08 -22.93
C ASN A 6 -58.33 -10.87 -21.88
N ILE A 7 -58.75 -10.43 -20.69
CA ILE A 7 -57.90 -10.11 -19.56
C ILE A 7 -58.18 -11.15 -18.46
N LYS A 8 -57.13 -11.79 -17.94
CA LYS A 8 -57.23 -12.79 -16.88
C LYS A 8 -56.19 -12.59 -15.81
N LEU A 9 -56.59 -12.72 -14.55
CA LEU A 9 -55.68 -12.66 -13.41
C LEU A 9 -55.34 -14.09 -12.97
N TYR A 10 -54.05 -14.35 -12.85
CA TYR A 10 -53.52 -15.54 -12.19
C TYR A 10 -52.77 -15.11 -10.93
N VAL A 11 -53.01 -15.83 -9.84
CA VAL A 11 -52.22 -15.66 -8.61
C VAL A 11 -51.51 -16.96 -8.34
N HIS A 12 -50.20 -16.93 -8.12
CA HIS A 12 -49.42 -18.14 -7.94
C HIS A 12 -48.25 -17.93 -6.99
N GLY A 13 -47.83 -19.00 -6.33
CA GLY A 13 -46.82 -18.91 -5.29
C GLY A 13 -46.59 -20.22 -4.56
N VAL A 14 -46.04 -20.11 -3.36
CA VAL A 14 -45.71 -21.27 -2.50
C VAL A 14 -46.25 -21.08 -1.07
N PRO A 15 -47.59 -20.99 -0.87
CA PRO A 15 -48.19 -20.83 0.46
C PRO A 15 -48.01 -22.05 1.36
N ASN A 16 -48.09 -23.26 0.80
CA ASN A 16 -47.85 -24.53 1.50
C ASN A 16 -47.50 -25.63 0.47
N GLY A 17 -46.43 -25.40 -0.28
CA GLY A 17 -46.21 -26.07 -1.57
C GLY A 17 -46.68 -25.19 -2.73
N GLN A 18 -46.34 -25.58 -3.96
CA GLN A 18 -46.70 -24.82 -5.16
C GLN A 18 -48.22 -24.80 -5.33
N ASP A 19 -48.79 -23.61 -5.50
CA ASP A 19 -50.23 -23.42 -5.69
C ASP A 19 -50.51 -22.25 -6.64
N SER A 20 -51.69 -22.26 -7.27
CA SER A 20 -52.14 -21.23 -8.20
C SER A 20 -53.65 -21.12 -8.29
N TRP A 21 -54.14 -19.90 -8.54
CA TRP A 21 -55.55 -19.57 -8.73
C TRP A 21 -55.80 -18.96 -10.12
N GLY A 22 -56.96 -19.30 -10.70
CA GLY A 22 -57.45 -18.73 -11.96
C GLY A 22 -56.80 -19.26 -13.24
N VAL A 23 -55.75 -20.07 -13.13
CA VAL A 23 -54.93 -20.53 -14.27
C VAL A 23 -55.72 -21.43 -15.22
N GLU A 24 -55.68 -21.11 -16.51
CA GLU A 24 -56.24 -21.95 -17.58
C GLU A 24 -55.23 -23.03 -18.02
N ASP A 25 -55.71 -24.21 -18.44
CA ASP A 25 -54.86 -25.39 -18.73
C ASP A 25 -53.67 -25.12 -19.68
N PHE A 26 -53.85 -24.26 -20.68
CA PHE A 26 -52.78 -23.96 -21.64
C PHE A 26 -51.74 -22.97 -21.08
N ASP A 27 -52.07 -22.24 -20.02
CA ASP A 27 -51.19 -21.29 -19.34
C ASP A 27 -50.42 -21.92 -18.17
N SER A 28 -50.79 -23.13 -17.71
CA SER A 28 -50.13 -23.81 -16.58
C SER A 28 -48.61 -23.92 -16.77
N SER A 29 -48.15 -24.27 -17.98
CA SER A 29 -46.71 -24.39 -18.27
C SER A 29 -45.95 -23.06 -18.14
N TYR A 30 -46.61 -21.92 -18.37
CA TYR A 30 -46.03 -20.60 -18.12
C TYR A 30 -45.87 -20.36 -16.62
N ILE A 31 -46.94 -20.61 -15.87
CA ILE A 31 -46.99 -20.38 -14.42
C ILE A 31 -46.02 -21.29 -13.67
N ASP A 32 -45.95 -22.56 -14.04
CA ASP A 32 -45.01 -23.54 -13.46
C ASP A 32 -43.54 -23.12 -13.66
N SER A 33 -43.24 -22.38 -14.73
CA SER A 33 -41.88 -21.95 -15.04
C SER A 33 -41.29 -20.95 -14.03
N PHE A 34 -42.10 -20.41 -13.12
CA PHE A 34 -41.67 -19.53 -12.02
C PHE A 34 -41.23 -20.31 -10.78
N TYR A 35 -41.68 -21.55 -10.61
CA TYR A 35 -41.28 -22.36 -9.46
C TYR A 35 -39.76 -22.64 -9.50
N GLY A 36 -39.06 -22.26 -8.43
CA GLY A 36 -37.60 -22.37 -8.35
C GLY A 36 -36.81 -21.38 -9.22
N ARG A 37 -37.49 -20.48 -9.96
CA ARG A 37 -36.82 -19.46 -10.77
C ARG A 37 -36.19 -18.41 -9.85
N LYS A 38 -34.92 -18.08 -10.12
CA LYS A 38 -34.19 -17.03 -9.40
C LYS A 38 -34.25 -15.72 -10.15
N PHE A 39 -34.44 -14.64 -9.42
CA PHE A 39 -34.48 -13.30 -9.95
C PHE A 39 -33.43 -12.41 -9.28
N LYS A 40 -32.98 -11.38 -10.00
CA LYS A 40 -31.92 -10.47 -9.55
C LYS A 40 -32.43 -9.40 -8.58
N VAL A 41 -33.72 -9.08 -8.64
CA VAL A 41 -34.36 -8.06 -7.82
C VAL A 41 -35.51 -8.69 -7.04
N PRO A 42 -35.77 -8.23 -5.81
CA PRO A 42 -36.73 -8.85 -4.90
C PRO A 42 -38.19 -8.60 -5.26
N ALA A 43 -38.47 -7.46 -5.91
CA ALA A 43 -39.79 -7.05 -6.38
C ALA A 43 -39.68 -6.55 -7.81
N GLN A 44 -40.50 -7.07 -8.73
CA GLN A 44 -40.50 -6.63 -10.12
C GLN A 44 -41.79 -6.99 -10.86
N LEU A 45 -42.06 -6.26 -11.93
CA LEU A 45 -42.91 -6.69 -13.03
C LEU A 45 -42.05 -7.37 -14.11
N PHE A 46 -42.39 -8.60 -14.47
CA PHE A 46 -41.77 -9.33 -15.56
C PHE A 46 -42.75 -9.46 -16.73
N VAL A 47 -42.30 -9.14 -17.94
CA VAL A 47 -43.16 -9.04 -19.12
C VAL A 47 -42.65 -9.90 -20.25
N GLU A 48 -43.53 -10.77 -20.75
CA GLU A 48 -43.22 -11.74 -21.79
C GLU A 48 -44.41 -11.94 -22.73
N VAL A 49 -44.13 -12.06 -24.03
CA VAL A 49 -45.10 -12.51 -25.03
C VAL A 49 -44.82 -13.98 -25.34
N MET A 50 -45.80 -14.85 -25.06
CA MET A 50 -45.66 -16.29 -25.24
C MET A 50 -46.77 -16.83 -26.15
N ARG A 51 -46.47 -17.97 -26.78
CA ARG A 51 -47.44 -18.74 -27.57
C ARG A 51 -47.65 -20.09 -26.94
N PHE A 52 -48.91 -20.41 -26.64
CA PHE A 52 -49.35 -21.74 -26.22
C PHE A 52 -50.46 -22.20 -27.16
N GLY A 53 -50.19 -23.27 -27.91
CA GLY A 53 -51.06 -23.70 -29.00
C GLY A 53 -51.23 -22.61 -30.07
N SER A 54 -52.49 -22.25 -30.37
CA SER A 54 -52.85 -21.17 -31.29
C SER A 54 -52.87 -19.78 -30.65
N ASN A 55 -52.81 -19.70 -29.31
CA ASN A 55 -53.00 -18.47 -28.57
C ASN A 55 -51.66 -17.78 -28.33
N VAL A 56 -51.60 -16.49 -28.67
CA VAL A 56 -50.47 -15.61 -28.33
C VAL A 56 -51.00 -14.63 -27.31
N ASN A 57 -50.35 -14.56 -26.16
CA ASN A 57 -50.73 -13.67 -25.08
C ASN A 57 -49.49 -12.94 -24.55
N CYS A 58 -49.72 -11.76 -23.98
CA CYS A 58 -48.74 -11.06 -23.16
C CYS A 58 -49.05 -11.30 -21.68
N TYR A 59 -48.01 -11.62 -20.92
CA TYR A 59 -48.07 -11.89 -19.50
C TYR A 59 -47.33 -10.78 -18.75
N TYR A 60 -48.00 -10.20 -17.77
CA TYR A 60 -47.50 -9.15 -16.89
C TYR A 60 -47.45 -9.72 -15.48
N THR A 61 -46.30 -10.26 -15.08
CA THR A 61 -46.14 -10.93 -13.79
C THR A 61 -45.44 -10.01 -12.79
N TYR A 62 -46.22 -9.39 -11.91
CA TYR A 62 -45.68 -8.71 -10.74
C TYR A 62 -45.40 -9.73 -9.63
N MET A 63 -44.20 -9.74 -9.07
CA MET A 63 -43.79 -10.76 -8.11
C MET A 63 -42.97 -10.19 -6.95
N GLN A 64 -43.06 -10.89 -5.83
CA GLN A 64 -42.27 -10.73 -4.61
C GLN A 64 -41.52 -12.03 -4.33
N THR A 65 -40.19 -11.96 -4.25
CA THR A 65 -39.33 -13.15 -4.14
C THR A 65 -38.35 -13.12 -2.98
N GLU A 66 -38.14 -11.96 -2.34
CA GLU A 66 -37.21 -11.85 -1.21
C GLU A 66 -37.93 -11.98 0.12
N ASN A 67 -37.32 -12.77 1.01
CA ASN A 67 -37.80 -13.01 2.37
C ASN A 67 -39.27 -13.42 2.45
N VAL A 68 -39.77 -14.11 1.41
CA VAL A 68 -41.10 -14.71 1.41
C VAL A 68 -41.03 -16.09 2.05
N GLN A 69 -41.87 -16.30 3.07
CA GLN A 69 -42.00 -17.54 3.82
C GLN A 69 -43.37 -18.16 3.56
N ASP A 70 -43.42 -19.49 3.44
CA ASP A 70 -44.68 -20.24 3.40
C ASP A 70 -45.44 -20.11 4.74
N LYS A 71 -46.66 -20.64 4.83
CA LYS A 71 -47.53 -20.44 6.00
C LYS A 71 -46.91 -20.89 7.33
N ASP A 72 -45.96 -21.83 7.28
CA ASP A 72 -45.30 -22.41 8.44
C ASP A 72 -43.94 -21.73 8.72
N GLY A 73 -43.62 -20.65 8.00
CA GLY A 73 -42.42 -19.85 8.19
C GLY A 73 -41.20 -20.34 7.43
N ARG A 74 -41.33 -21.33 6.53
CA ARG A 74 -40.19 -21.84 5.77
C ARG A 74 -39.82 -20.87 4.66
N THR A 75 -38.53 -20.56 4.56
CA THR A 75 -37.99 -19.61 3.58
C THR A 75 -37.92 -20.20 2.17
N GLY A 76 -37.82 -19.33 1.17
CA GLY A 76 -37.64 -19.70 -0.23
C GLY A 76 -38.95 -19.75 -1.03
N SER A 77 -40.03 -19.19 -0.50
CA SER A 77 -41.29 -19.00 -1.22
C SER A 77 -41.23 -17.79 -2.14
N TYR A 78 -42.29 -17.60 -2.91
CA TYR A 78 -42.55 -16.38 -3.68
C TYR A 78 -44.06 -16.17 -3.77
N LEU A 79 -44.47 -14.96 -4.15
CA LEU A 79 -45.85 -14.63 -4.53
C LEU A 79 -45.84 -13.85 -5.84
N ALA A 80 -46.77 -14.14 -6.73
CA ALA A 80 -46.91 -13.42 -7.98
C ALA A 80 -48.38 -13.18 -8.39
N LEU A 81 -48.60 -12.01 -8.99
CA LEU A 81 -49.80 -11.62 -9.72
C LEU A 81 -49.46 -11.56 -11.20
N THR A 82 -50.03 -12.45 -12.00
CA THR A 82 -49.87 -12.46 -13.45
C THR A 82 -51.14 -11.99 -14.11
N LEU A 83 -51.09 -10.85 -14.79
CA LEU A 83 -52.17 -10.42 -15.66
C LEU A 83 -51.87 -10.89 -17.09
N ARG A 84 -52.77 -11.71 -17.66
CA ARG A 84 -52.67 -12.22 -19.02
C ARG A 84 -53.61 -11.43 -19.92
N ILE A 85 -53.10 -10.93 -21.04
CA ILE A 85 -53.87 -10.15 -22.02
C ILE A 85 -53.59 -10.69 -23.44
N ASN A 86 -54.62 -10.82 -24.27
CA ASN A 86 -54.49 -11.16 -25.70
C ASN A 86 -53.96 -10.00 -26.58
N TYR A 87 -53.44 -8.95 -25.96
CA TYR A 87 -52.81 -7.75 -26.54
C TYR A 87 -51.59 -7.36 -25.71
N TYR A 88 -50.67 -6.60 -26.31
CA TYR A 88 -49.62 -5.91 -25.58
C TYR A 88 -50.14 -4.54 -25.11
N TYR A 89 -49.98 -4.22 -23.84
CA TYR A 89 -50.36 -2.96 -23.21
C TYR A 89 -49.14 -2.06 -23.14
N ALA A 90 -49.22 -0.92 -23.82
CA ALA A 90 -48.07 -0.08 -24.15
C ALA A 90 -47.54 0.73 -22.96
N ASP A 91 -48.41 1.11 -22.01
CA ASP A 91 -48.01 1.86 -20.83
C ASP A 91 -47.52 0.91 -19.72
N LEU A 92 -46.27 0.48 -19.85
CA LEU A 92 -45.67 -0.46 -18.90
C LEU A 92 -45.51 0.12 -17.49
N ARG A 93 -45.37 1.45 -17.37
CA ARG A 93 -45.31 2.13 -16.07
C ARG A 93 -46.64 2.03 -15.35
N ASN A 94 -47.74 2.28 -16.05
CA ASN A 94 -49.08 2.13 -15.47
C ASN A 94 -49.36 0.68 -15.07
N MET A 95 -48.98 -0.30 -15.91
CA MET A 95 -49.14 -1.72 -15.56
C MET A 95 -48.34 -2.11 -14.31
N TYR A 96 -47.09 -1.64 -14.18
CA TYR A 96 -46.27 -1.84 -12.98
C TYR A 96 -46.96 -1.27 -11.74
N ASN A 97 -47.37 0.00 -11.79
CA ASN A 97 -48.03 0.66 -10.67
C ASN A 97 -49.36 0.01 -10.30
N LEU A 98 -50.13 -0.46 -11.29
CA LEU A 98 -51.42 -1.12 -11.09
C LEU A 98 -51.25 -2.44 -10.33
N LEU A 99 -50.34 -3.30 -10.77
CA LEU A 99 -50.12 -4.60 -10.14
C LEU A 99 -49.40 -4.48 -8.79
N GLU A 100 -48.50 -3.51 -8.63
CA GLU A 100 -47.92 -3.16 -7.34
C GLU A 100 -48.99 -2.68 -6.36
N ALA A 101 -49.90 -1.79 -6.79
CA ALA A 101 -51.01 -1.34 -5.97
C ALA A 101 -51.98 -2.48 -5.64
N ALA A 102 -52.25 -3.39 -6.58
CA ALA A 102 -53.07 -4.57 -6.35
C ALA A 102 -52.45 -5.47 -5.26
N TYR A 103 -51.14 -5.70 -5.32
CA TYR A 103 -50.42 -6.43 -4.28
C TYR A 103 -50.61 -5.78 -2.91
N TYR A 104 -50.29 -4.49 -2.77
CA TYR A 104 -50.35 -3.84 -1.45
C TYR A 104 -51.76 -3.64 -0.91
N LYS A 105 -52.77 -3.50 -1.77
CA LYS A 105 -54.15 -3.20 -1.36
C LYS A 105 -55.04 -4.42 -1.18
N PHE A 106 -54.77 -5.52 -1.89
CA PHE A 106 -55.64 -6.71 -1.89
C PHE A 106 -54.93 -7.97 -1.40
N ILE A 107 -53.60 -8.07 -1.58
CA ILE A 107 -52.86 -9.28 -1.22
C ILE A 107 -52.27 -9.18 0.19
N VAL A 108 -51.65 -8.04 0.52
CA VAL A 108 -51.14 -7.79 1.87
C VAL A 108 -52.31 -7.62 2.84
N GLY A 109 -52.27 -8.34 3.95
CA GLY A 109 -53.33 -8.41 4.96
C GLY A 109 -54.27 -9.60 4.78
N GLU A 110 -54.56 -10.00 3.54
CA GLU A 110 -55.50 -11.09 3.24
C GLU A 110 -54.79 -12.42 2.93
N VAL A 111 -53.80 -12.38 2.02
CA VAL A 111 -53.06 -13.56 1.53
C VAL A 111 -51.74 -13.72 2.26
N VAL A 112 -51.05 -12.61 2.48
CA VAL A 112 -49.76 -12.54 3.17
C VAL A 112 -49.76 -11.39 4.18
N GLU A 113 -48.87 -11.45 5.15
CA GLU A 113 -48.58 -10.33 6.05
C GLU A 113 -47.12 -9.91 5.97
N ASN A 114 -46.86 -8.64 6.24
CA ASN A 114 -45.50 -8.14 6.41
C ASN A 114 -45.10 -8.24 7.88
N THR A 115 -44.08 -9.04 8.18
CA THR A 115 -43.63 -9.31 9.54
C THR A 115 -42.51 -8.37 10.00
N GLY A 116 -42.15 -7.37 9.17
CA GLY A 116 -40.99 -6.49 9.38
C GLY A 116 -39.66 -7.14 8.96
N CYS A 117 -39.55 -8.47 9.06
CA CYS A 117 -38.40 -9.24 8.60
C CYS A 117 -38.60 -9.87 7.20
N GLY A 118 -39.82 -9.78 6.65
CA GLY A 118 -40.18 -10.40 5.38
C GLY A 118 -41.69 -10.48 5.18
N ILE A 119 -42.09 -11.38 4.28
CA ILE A 119 -43.48 -11.63 3.90
C ILE A 119 -43.84 -13.05 4.34
N LEU A 120 -44.93 -13.22 5.10
CA LEU A 120 -45.41 -14.53 5.57
C LEU A 120 -46.78 -14.83 4.95
N TYR A 121 -46.95 -16.02 4.37
CA TYR A 121 -48.27 -16.47 3.92
C TYR A 121 -49.23 -16.69 5.10
N LYS A 122 -50.46 -16.16 4.97
CA LYS A 122 -51.54 -16.37 5.93
C LYS A 122 -52.46 -17.54 5.56
N ILE A 123 -52.46 -17.91 4.28
CA ILE A 123 -53.31 -18.95 3.71
C ILE A 123 -52.47 -20.18 3.38
N ALA A 124 -53.11 -21.36 3.37
CA ALA A 124 -52.45 -22.60 2.94
C ALA A 124 -52.63 -22.87 1.45
N ASP A 125 -53.71 -22.37 0.87
CA ASP A 125 -54.09 -22.50 -0.53
C ASP A 125 -54.88 -21.27 -0.98
N PHE A 126 -54.79 -20.91 -2.26
CA PHE A 126 -55.46 -19.73 -2.81
C PHE A 126 -56.98 -19.89 -2.92
N ALA A 127 -57.53 -21.11 -2.81
CA ALA A 127 -58.98 -21.30 -2.83
C ALA A 127 -59.66 -20.70 -1.58
N GLN A 128 -58.93 -20.55 -0.47
CA GLN A 128 -59.40 -19.84 0.74
C GLN A 128 -59.80 -18.37 0.49
N VAL A 129 -59.27 -17.75 -0.57
CA VAL A 129 -59.49 -16.34 -0.91
C VAL A 129 -60.12 -16.16 -2.30
N ASP A 130 -60.77 -17.19 -2.84
CA ASP A 130 -61.33 -17.22 -4.20
C ASP A 130 -62.23 -16.01 -4.53
N THR A 131 -63.16 -15.66 -3.63
CA THR A 131 -64.08 -14.53 -3.85
C THR A 131 -63.35 -13.18 -3.91
N MET A 132 -62.29 -13.02 -3.10
CA MET A 132 -61.47 -11.81 -3.10
C MET A 132 -60.69 -11.70 -4.41
N LEU A 133 -60.06 -12.80 -4.84
CA LEU A 133 -59.31 -12.85 -6.10
C LEU A 133 -60.22 -12.64 -7.33
N GLY A 134 -61.42 -13.21 -7.33
CA GLY A 134 -62.43 -12.96 -8.36
C GLY A 134 -62.93 -11.51 -8.40
N THR A 135 -62.93 -10.81 -7.26
CA THR A 135 -63.23 -9.37 -7.20
C THR A 135 -62.06 -8.55 -7.73
N LEU A 136 -60.83 -8.93 -7.37
CA LEU A 136 -59.62 -8.28 -7.85
C LEU A 136 -59.47 -8.37 -9.38
N GLU A 137 -59.74 -9.55 -9.99
CA GLU A 137 -59.74 -9.70 -11.45
C GLU A 137 -60.65 -8.66 -12.13
N LYS A 138 -61.88 -8.50 -11.63
CA LYS A 138 -62.86 -7.55 -12.17
C LYS A 138 -62.44 -6.09 -11.99
N GLU A 139 -61.86 -5.74 -10.85
CA GLU A 139 -61.39 -4.36 -10.61
C GLU A 139 -60.16 -4.02 -11.47
N LEU A 140 -59.25 -4.97 -11.70
CA LEU A 140 -58.12 -4.81 -12.62
C LEU A 140 -58.61 -4.62 -14.07
N GLU A 141 -59.54 -5.46 -14.52
CA GLU A 141 -60.15 -5.34 -15.85
C GLU A 141 -60.84 -3.97 -16.01
N LYS A 142 -61.66 -3.59 -15.03
CA LYS A 142 -62.36 -2.29 -15.03
C LYS A 142 -61.40 -1.12 -15.07
N TYR A 143 -60.33 -1.15 -14.26
CA TYR A 143 -59.33 -0.09 -14.24
C TYR A 143 -58.66 0.07 -15.60
N LEU A 144 -58.16 -1.02 -16.18
CA LEU A 144 -57.53 -0.99 -17.50
C LEU A 144 -58.49 -0.47 -18.56
N MET A 145 -59.74 -0.94 -18.55
CA MET A 145 -60.74 -0.51 -19.53
C MET A 145 -61.18 0.94 -19.36
N GLN A 146 -61.13 1.50 -18.15
CA GLN A 146 -61.54 2.88 -17.86
C GLN A 146 -60.45 3.90 -18.15
N PHE A 147 -59.18 3.55 -17.93
CA PHE A 147 -58.04 4.46 -18.01
C PHE A 147 -57.17 4.26 -19.25
N SER A 148 -57.59 3.42 -20.19
CA SER A 148 -56.87 3.16 -21.44
C SER A 148 -57.72 3.48 -22.66
N VAL A 149 -57.06 3.78 -23.76
CA VAL A 149 -57.64 3.90 -25.09
C VAL A 149 -57.21 2.72 -25.96
N ASP A 150 -57.91 2.50 -27.08
CA ASP A 150 -57.60 1.40 -28.01
C ASP A 150 -56.14 1.42 -28.53
N ALA A 151 -55.52 2.60 -28.59
CA ALA A 151 -54.12 2.75 -29.00
C ALA A 151 -53.11 2.20 -27.98
N ASP A 152 -53.51 2.05 -26.71
CA ASP A 152 -52.66 1.46 -25.66
C ASP A 152 -52.55 -0.06 -25.81
N PHE A 153 -53.46 -0.69 -26.57
CA PHE A 153 -53.48 -2.12 -26.82
C PHE A 153 -52.93 -2.45 -28.22
N VAL A 154 -51.65 -2.80 -28.26
CA VAL A 154 -50.96 -3.18 -29.48
C VAL A 154 -51.21 -4.66 -29.80
N SER A 155 -51.60 -4.93 -31.04
CA SER A 155 -51.79 -6.30 -31.52
C SER A 155 -50.52 -7.14 -31.39
N LEU A 156 -50.68 -8.38 -30.92
CA LEU A 156 -49.59 -9.36 -30.84
C LEU A 156 -49.23 -9.97 -32.20
N ASN A 157 -49.97 -9.64 -33.26
CA ASN A 157 -49.70 -10.12 -34.61
C ASN A 157 -48.33 -9.65 -35.10
N GLY A 158 -47.50 -10.59 -35.54
CA GLY A 158 -46.17 -10.29 -36.08
C GLY A 158 -45.09 -10.01 -35.03
N ILE A 159 -45.40 -10.09 -33.73
CA ILE A 159 -44.38 -10.08 -32.68
C ILE A 159 -43.55 -11.36 -32.76
N ALA A 160 -42.22 -11.22 -32.83
CA ALA A 160 -41.34 -12.36 -32.76
C ALA A 160 -41.44 -13.01 -31.39
N LEU A 161 -41.51 -14.34 -31.34
CA LEU A 161 -41.51 -15.06 -30.06
C LEU A 161 -40.09 -15.16 -29.50
N PRO A 162 -39.93 -15.17 -28.17
CA PRO A 162 -38.65 -15.43 -27.53
C PRO A 162 -38.03 -16.71 -28.10
N LYS A 163 -36.82 -16.61 -28.66
CA LYS A 163 -36.06 -17.80 -29.10
C LYS A 163 -35.65 -18.60 -27.86
N LYS A 164 -35.54 -19.93 -27.98
CA LYS A 164 -35.14 -20.82 -26.86
C LYS A 164 -33.74 -20.53 -26.30
N GLN A 165 -32.91 -19.77 -27.01
CA GLN A 165 -31.60 -19.31 -26.55
C GLN A 165 -31.78 -18.02 -25.75
N GLN A 166 -31.05 -17.92 -24.63
CA GLN A 166 -31.01 -16.84 -23.65
C GLN A 166 -31.33 -15.47 -24.29
N VAL A 167 -32.61 -15.09 -24.22
CA VAL A 167 -33.05 -13.76 -24.64
C VAL A 167 -32.62 -12.80 -23.57
N ASP A 168 -31.93 -11.73 -23.98
CA ASP A 168 -31.54 -10.65 -23.06
C ASP A 168 -32.80 -10.12 -22.36
N ILE A 169 -32.73 -10.03 -21.04
CA ILE A 169 -33.75 -9.35 -20.23
C ILE A 169 -33.26 -7.92 -20.08
N ILE A 170 -34.04 -6.95 -20.56
CA ILE A 170 -33.77 -5.55 -20.23
C ILE A 170 -34.33 -5.25 -18.85
N SER A 171 -33.49 -4.64 -18.01
CA SER A 171 -33.88 -4.11 -16.70
C SER A 171 -34.20 -2.63 -16.86
N VAL A 172 -35.41 -2.22 -16.46
CA VAL A 172 -35.90 -0.85 -16.64
C VAL A 172 -36.46 -0.33 -15.32
N ASN A 173 -36.07 0.88 -14.94
CA ASN A 173 -36.72 1.58 -13.83
C ASN A 173 -38.09 2.15 -14.29
N PRO A 174 -39.17 2.05 -13.49
CA PRO A 174 -40.48 2.62 -13.83
C PRO A 174 -40.45 4.09 -14.27
N LEU A 175 -39.50 4.88 -13.77
CA LEU A 175 -39.32 6.29 -14.14
C LEU A 175 -38.82 6.49 -15.59
N GLU A 176 -38.28 5.44 -16.20
CA GLU A 176 -37.64 5.45 -17.51
C GLU A 176 -38.30 4.47 -18.51
N CYS A 177 -39.54 4.05 -18.22
CA CYS A 177 -40.35 3.25 -19.14
C CYS A 177 -40.78 4.08 -20.36
N ASP A 178 -39.92 4.12 -21.37
CA ASP A 178 -40.23 4.68 -22.68
C ASP A 178 -41.00 3.66 -23.53
N THR A 179 -42.25 3.98 -23.86
CA THR A 179 -43.18 3.11 -24.57
C THR A 179 -42.65 2.65 -25.94
N ASP A 180 -42.01 3.53 -26.71
CA ASP A 180 -41.55 3.20 -28.07
C ASP A 180 -40.33 2.28 -28.03
N ILE A 181 -39.37 2.57 -27.14
CA ILE A 181 -38.18 1.74 -26.93
C ILE A 181 -38.60 0.35 -26.46
N ILE A 182 -39.47 0.28 -25.46
CA ILE A 182 -39.98 -0.96 -24.88
C ILE A 182 -40.74 -1.79 -25.94
N LEU A 183 -41.66 -1.16 -26.68
CA LEU A 183 -42.43 -1.84 -27.71
C LEU A 183 -41.52 -2.39 -28.81
N SER A 184 -40.48 -1.63 -29.20
CA SER A 184 -39.49 -2.10 -30.18
C SER A 184 -38.73 -3.34 -29.70
N TYR A 185 -38.52 -3.45 -28.38
CA TYR A 185 -37.85 -4.57 -27.75
C TYR A 185 -38.75 -5.81 -27.70
N ILE A 186 -40.00 -5.63 -27.26
CA ILE A 186 -41.02 -6.70 -27.23
C ILE A 186 -41.27 -7.26 -28.64
N LYS A 187 -41.38 -6.40 -29.67
CA LYS A 187 -41.58 -6.84 -31.07
C LYS A 187 -40.49 -7.78 -31.59
N LYS A 188 -39.28 -7.71 -31.02
CA LYS A 188 -38.14 -8.58 -31.35
C LYS A 188 -38.10 -9.88 -30.51
N GLY A 189 -39.12 -10.13 -29.69
CA GLY A 189 -39.20 -11.28 -28.79
C GLY A 189 -38.40 -11.10 -27.50
N GLY A 190 -38.12 -9.84 -27.13
CA GLY A 190 -37.44 -9.49 -25.89
C GLY A 190 -38.29 -9.73 -24.64
N LYS A 191 -37.62 -9.83 -23.49
CA LYS A 191 -38.23 -9.93 -22.16
C LYS A 191 -37.86 -8.71 -21.32
N ILE A 192 -38.78 -8.25 -20.47
CA ILE A 192 -38.58 -7.01 -19.71
C ILE A 192 -38.75 -7.30 -18.22
N SER A 193 -37.83 -6.75 -17.43
CA SER A 193 -37.92 -6.67 -15.97
C SER A 193 -38.03 -5.19 -15.58
N VAL A 194 -39.16 -4.81 -14.98
CA VAL A 194 -39.39 -3.46 -14.46
C VAL A 194 -39.38 -3.50 -12.94
N SER A 195 -38.58 -2.65 -12.31
CA SER A 195 -38.48 -2.56 -10.85
C SER A 195 -37.95 -1.19 -10.44
N SER A 196 -38.50 -0.60 -9.38
CA SER A 196 -37.96 0.60 -8.75
C SER A 196 -36.53 0.43 -8.22
N LEU A 197 -36.09 -0.82 -8.06
CA LEU A 197 -34.75 -1.18 -7.59
C LEU A 197 -33.72 -1.29 -8.71
N HIS A 198 -34.14 -1.21 -9.98
CA HIS A 198 -33.20 -1.08 -11.09
C HIS A 198 -32.67 0.35 -11.12
N SER A 199 -31.36 0.52 -11.25
CA SER A 199 -30.75 1.85 -11.34
C SER A 199 -31.21 2.58 -12.59
N THR A 200 -31.61 3.83 -12.43
CA THR A 200 -31.89 4.78 -13.51
C THR A 200 -30.64 5.08 -14.33
N LYS A 201 -30.78 5.55 -15.57
CA LYS A 201 -29.67 6.04 -16.40
C LYS A 201 -28.89 7.14 -15.70
N HIS A 202 -29.57 8.02 -14.95
CA HIS A 202 -28.90 9.07 -14.19
C HIS A 202 -27.98 8.51 -13.10
N GLU A 203 -28.48 7.57 -12.30
CA GLU A 203 -27.67 6.88 -11.28
C GLU A 203 -26.51 6.10 -11.91
N GLN A 204 -26.74 5.43 -13.04
CA GLN A 204 -25.68 4.73 -13.78
C GLN A 204 -24.59 5.70 -14.24
N LEU A 205 -24.94 6.89 -14.71
CA LEU A 205 -23.97 7.94 -15.07
C LEU A 205 -23.18 8.44 -13.86
N ILE A 206 -23.84 8.63 -12.71
CA ILE A 206 -23.16 9.00 -11.47
C ILE A 206 -22.17 7.90 -11.05
N ILE A 207 -22.60 6.64 -11.06
CA ILE A 207 -21.76 5.49 -10.72
C ILE A 207 -20.56 5.40 -11.67
N GLN A 208 -20.77 5.58 -12.98
CA GLN A 208 -19.69 5.59 -13.97
C GLN A 208 -18.68 6.72 -13.72
N LYS A 209 -19.17 7.94 -13.44
CA LYS A 209 -18.31 9.07 -13.11
C LYS A 209 -17.50 8.81 -11.85
N MET A 210 -18.14 8.36 -10.77
CA MET A 210 -17.45 8.02 -9.52
C MET A 210 -16.40 6.92 -9.73
N ASN A 211 -16.73 5.87 -10.49
CA ASN A 211 -15.76 4.82 -10.81
C ASN A 211 -14.56 5.35 -11.59
N SER A 212 -14.76 6.28 -12.53
CA SER A 212 -13.67 6.92 -13.27
C SER A 212 -12.76 7.77 -12.36
N GLU A 213 -13.34 8.51 -11.40
CA GLU A 213 -12.60 9.30 -10.42
C GLU A 213 -11.80 8.41 -9.45
N ILE A 214 -12.39 7.30 -9.00
CA ILE A 214 -11.71 6.29 -8.18
C ILE A 214 -10.54 5.67 -8.93
N GLN A 215 -10.74 5.27 -10.19
CA GLN A 215 -9.68 4.67 -11.01
C GLN A 215 -8.53 5.65 -11.25
N GLU A 216 -8.83 6.91 -11.54
CA GLU A 216 -7.78 7.93 -11.75
C GLU A 216 -7.01 8.21 -10.45
N THR A 217 -7.72 8.30 -9.32
CA THR A 217 -7.09 8.45 -8.00
C THR A 217 -6.19 7.26 -7.67
N GLN A 218 -6.65 6.04 -7.96
CA GLN A 218 -5.88 4.82 -7.74
C GLN A 218 -4.63 4.78 -8.63
N ARG A 219 -4.76 5.17 -9.90
CA ARG A 219 -3.63 5.25 -10.85
C ARG A 219 -2.59 6.25 -10.38
N LYS A 220 -3.03 7.43 -9.91
CA LYS A 220 -2.13 8.46 -9.37
C LYS A 220 -1.41 7.97 -8.11
N ALA A 221 -2.14 7.37 -7.17
CA ALA A 221 -1.54 6.81 -5.96
C ALA A 221 -0.50 5.71 -6.29
N GLN A 222 -0.80 4.82 -7.24
CA GLN A 222 0.15 3.81 -7.71
C GLN A 222 1.41 4.43 -8.32
N HIS A 223 1.25 5.48 -9.14
CA HIS A 223 2.36 6.19 -9.73
C HIS A 223 3.24 6.89 -8.68
N ASP A 224 2.62 7.55 -7.69
CA ASP A 224 3.32 8.22 -6.60
C ASP A 224 4.11 7.20 -5.75
N ILE A 225 3.50 6.07 -5.41
CA ILE A 225 4.17 4.96 -4.69
C ILE A 225 5.35 4.42 -5.50
N GLN A 226 5.18 4.19 -6.80
CA GLN A 226 6.24 3.68 -7.67
C GLN A 226 7.41 4.66 -7.78
N THR A 227 7.12 5.96 -7.84
CA THR A 227 8.13 7.02 -7.87
C THR A 227 8.94 7.02 -6.58
N VAL A 228 8.27 7.01 -5.43
CA VAL A 228 8.95 6.97 -4.12
C VAL A 228 9.78 5.70 -3.95
N LEU A 229 9.29 4.55 -4.39
CA LEU A 229 10.04 3.29 -4.34
C LEU A 229 11.30 3.36 -5.21
N HIS A 230 11.20 3.90 -6.42
CA HIS A 230 12.33 4.07 -7.32
C HIS A 230 13.39 5.01 -6.72
N ASP A 231 12.97 6.16 -6.18
CA ASP A 231 13.87 7.13 -5.54
C ASP A 231 14.59 6.51 -4.34
N LYS A 232 13.88 5.73 -3.52
CA LYS A 232 14.47 5.03 -2.38
C LYS A 232 15.42 3.91 -2.78
N GLU A 233 15.12 3.17 -3.84
CA GLU A 233 16.05 2.17 -4.37
C GLU A 233 17.34 2.85 -4.87
N SER A 234 17.23 3.98 -5.57
CA SER A 234 18.40 4.75 -6.00
C SER A 234 19.24 5.27 -4.82
N GLU A 235 18.60 5.73 -3.74
CA GLU A 235 19.26 6.15 -2.51
C GLU A 235 20.01 4.98 -1.84
N ILE A 236 19.36 3.81 -1.75
CA ILE A 236 19.97 2.58 -1.22
C ILE A 236 21.20 2.18 -2.02
N GLN A 237 21.14 2.21 -3.36
CA GLN A 237 22.30 1.88 -4.21
C GLN A 237 23.46 2.85 -4.01
N THR A 238 23.16 4.14 -3.83
CA THR A 238 24.17 5.17 -3.55
C THR A 238 24.88 4.87 -2.23
N ILE A 239 24.12 4.67 -1.15
CA ILE A 239 24.67 4.34 0.17
C ILE A 239 25.48 3.04 0.13
N LYS A 240 25.03 2.04 -0.62
CA LYS A 240 25.73 0.76 -0.78
C LYS A 240 27.10 0.92 -1.46
N ASN A 241 27.21 1.82 -2.42
CA ASN A 241 28.48 2.13 -3.07
C ASN A 241 29.43 2.87 -2.12
N GLU A 242 28.92 3.87 -1.38
CA GLU A 242 29.72 4.57 -0.35
C GLU A 242 30.24 3.60 0.72
N TYR A 243 29.42 2.63 1.14
CA TYR A 243 29.83 1.59 2.11
C TYR A 243 31.01 0.75 1.60
N LYS A 244 30.98 0.36 0.31
CA LYS A 244 32.08 -0.39 -0.32
C LYS A 244 33.38 0.42 -0.37
N ASP A 245 33.28 1.72 -0.65
CA ASP A 245 34.45 2.60 -0.70
C ASP A 245 35.09 2.78 0.69
N VAL A 246 34.26 2.91 1.72
CA VAL A 246 34.71 2.95 3.12
C VAL A 246 35.37 1.62 3.51
N GLU A 247 34.76 0.48 3.16
CA GLU A 247 35.33 -0.84 3.43
C GLU A 247 36.71 -1.03 2.79
N HIS A 248 36.85 -0.63 1.53
CA HIS A 248 38.14 -0.63 0.83
C HIS A 248 39.19 0.27 1.51
N THR A 249 38.77 1.44 2.00
CA THR A 249 39.64 2.36 2.75
C THR A 249 40.08 1.77 4.09
N ILE A 250 39.18 1.15 4.83
CA ILE A 250 39.49 0.41 6.07
C ILE A 250 40.50 -0.69 5.78
N GLY A 251 40.32 -1.46 4.69
CA GLY A 251 41.27 -2.48 4.27
C GLY A 251 42.68 -1.94 4.00
N LYS A 252 42.79 -0.79 3.31
CA LYS A 252 44.07 -0.10 3.09
C LYS A 252 44.72 0.38 4.38
N LEU A 253 43.94 0.96 5.29
CA LEU A 253 44.44 1.44 6.57
C LEU A 253 44.92 0.29 7.46
N LYS A 254 44.19 -0.84 7.51
CA LYS A 254 44.63 -2.05 8.22
C LYS A 254 46.00 -2.52 7.74
N LYS A 255 46.21 -2.63 6.42
CA LYS A 255 47.53 -2.99 5.85
C LYS A 255 48.63 -2.02 6.25
N LYS A 256 48.35 -0.71 6.28
CA LYS A 256 49.32 0.30 6.73
C LYS A 256 49.69 0.13 8.21
N VAL A 257 48.70 -0.14 9.07
CA VAL A 257 48.91 -0.39 10.50
C VAL A 257 49.77 -1.64 10.70
N GLU A 258 49.47 -2.72 9.97
CA GLU A 258 50.21 -3.97 10.04
C GLU A 258 51.68 -3.78 9.62
N ASN A 259 51.92 -3.11 8.49
CA ASN A 259 53.27 -2.77 8.05
C ASN A 259 54.02 -1.90 9.07
N ALA A 260 53.36 -0.90 9.65
CA ALA A 260 53.97 -0.03 10.66
C ALA A 260 54.31 -0.81 11.94
N ASN A 261 53.46 -1.75 12.35
CA ASN A 261 53.73 -2.61 13.49
C ASN A 261 54.94 -3.52 13.24
N SER A 262 55.04 -4.15 12.06
CA SER A 262 56.22 -4.94 11.70
C SER A 262 57.50 -4.11 11.71
N GLU A 263 57.43 -2.85 11.26
CA GLU A 263 58.57 -1.92 11.28
C GLU A 263 58.97 -1.52 12.71
N ILE A 264 58.00 -1.26 13.59
CA ILE A 264 58.24 -1.01 15.02
C ILE A 264 58.94 -2.21 15.65
N GLU A 265 58.49 -3.43 15.34
CA GLU A 265 59.08 -4.66 15.87
C GLU A 265 60.53 -4.85 15.40
N ARG A 266 60.80 -4.58 14.12
CA ARG A 266 62.18 -4.55 13.58
C ARG A 266 63.06 -3.54 14.32
N LEU A 267 62.60 -2.29 14.45
CA LEU A 267 63.35 -1.23 15.12
C LEU A 267 63.61 -1.55 16.61
N ASN A 268 62.67 -2.21 17.29
CA ASN A 268 62.87 -2.66 18.68
C ASN A 268 63.99 -3.72 18.78
N ILE A 269 64.09 -4.63 17.82
CA ILE A 269 65.19 -5.61 17.77
C ILE A 269 66.52 -4.90 17.56
N GLU A 270 66.59 -3.97 16.60
CA GLU A 270 67.79 -3.18 16.33
C GLU A 270 68.23 -2.37 17.56
N LEU A 271 67.28 -1.69 18.23
CA LEU A 271 67.54 -0.94 19.45
C LEU A 271 68.06 -1.84 20.59
N SER A 272 67.50 -3.05 20.73
CA SER A 272 67.97 -4.03 21.71
C SER A 272 69.41 -4.47 21.44
N ASN A 273 69.75 -4.74 20.17
CA ASN A 273 71.11 -5.13 19.78
C ASN A 273 72.11 -3.99 19.99
N ALA A 274 71.79 -2.77 19.55
CA ALA A 274 72.62 -1.60 19.79
C ALA A 274 72.80 -1.33 21.30
N GLY A 275 71.77 -1.58 22.12
CA GLY A 275 71.87 -1.51 23.57
C GLY A 275 72.88 -2.51 24.16
N LYS A 276 72.95 -3.74 23.62
CA LYS A 276 73.97 -4.72 24.03
C LYS A 276 75.38 -4.29 23.62
N GLU A 277 75.55 -3.82 22.38
CA GLU A 277 76.85 -3.32 21.89
C GLU A 277 77.36 -2.12 22.70
N LEU A 278 76.46 -1.20 23.09
CA LEU A 278 76.81 -0.08 23.96
C LEU A 278 77.29 -0.55 25.33
N GLU A 279 76.63 -1.55 25.91
CA GLU A 279 77.01 -2.12 27.21
C GLU A 279 78.35 -2.85 27.15
N GLU A 280 78.63 -3.56 26.05
CA GLU A 280 79.95 -4.15 25.80
C GLU A 280 81.02 -3.07 25.67
N THR A 281 80.74 -2.01 24.92
CA THR A 281 81.66 -0.86 24.76
C THR A 281 81.96 -0.20 26.11
N ARG A 282 80.96 -0.02 26.97
CA ARG A 282 81.16 0.49 28.35
C ARG A 282 82.06 -0.42 29.18
N LYS A 283 81.95 -1.74 29.05
CA LYS A 283 82.86 -2.67 29.74
C LYS A 283 84.29 -2.51 29.26
N TYR A 284 84.50 -2.31 27.96
CA TYR A 284 85.83 -2.02 27.41
C TYR A 284 86.37 -0.67 27.91
N GLU A 285 85.54 0.37 27.95
CA GLU A 285 85.90 1.69 28.47
C GLU A 285 86.27 1.63 29.96
N GLN A 286 85.53 0.87 30.76
CA GLN A 286 85.85 0.64 32.17
C GLN A 286 87.18 -0.11 32.34
N LYS A 287 87.41 -1.18 31.57
CA LYS A 287 88.72 -1.87 31.56
C LYS A 287 89.87 -0.95 31.17
N TYR A 288 89.65 -0.08 30.18
CA TYR A 288 90.65 0.89 29.76
C TYR A 288 90.93 1.93 30.85
N SER A 289 89.89 2.45 31.51
CA SER A 289 90.00 3.37 32.65
C SER A 289 90.76 2.75 33.81
N ASP A 290 90.47 1.49 34.14
CA ASP A 290 91.19 0.76 35.20
C ASP A 290 92.65 0.50 34.82
N ALA A 291 92.92 0.12 33.57
CA ALA A 291 94.29 -0.02 33.06
C ALA A 291 95.06 1.31 33.08
N GLN A 292 94.38 2.43 32.83
CA GLN A 292 95.00 3.75 32.90
C GLN A 292 95.30 4.18 34.34
N LYS A 293 94.46 3.81 35.31
CA LYS A 293 94.77 3.98 36.73
C LYS A 293 95.97 3.14 37.17
N GLU A 294 96.07 1.89 36.69
CA GLU A 294 97.23 1.03 36.91
C GLU A 294 98.50 1.63 36.32
N LEU A 295 98.42 2.17 35.09
CA LEU A 295 99.53 2.87 34.44
C LEU A 295 99.97 4.10 35.25
N ASN A 296 99.02 4.89 35.76
CA ASN A 296 99.32 6.05 36.59
C ASN A 296 100.00 5.64 37.91
N LYS A 297 99.53 4.59 38.57
CA LYS A 297 100.21 4.02 39.75
C LYS A 297 101.62 3.54 39.43
N PHE A 298 101.81 2.91 38.27
CA PHE A 298 103.13 2.51 37.81
C PHE A 298 104.02 3.72 37.52
N ASN A 299 103.46 4.78 36.95
CA ASN A 299 104.18 6.03 36.69
C ASN A 299 104.57 6.74 37.99
N GLU A 300 103.69 6.79 38.99
CA GLU A 300 104.00 7.25 40.36
C GLU A 300 105.09 6.39 41.02
N PHE A 301 105.09 5.08 40.79
CA PHE A 301 106.14 4.18 41.26
C PHE A 301 107.49 4.45 40.56
N VAL A 302 107.48 4.69 39.25
CA VAL A 302 108.69 5.08 38.50
C VAL A 302 109.21 6.43 38.99
N GLU A 303 108.35 7.42 39.22
CA GLU A 303 108.74 8.71 39.82
C GLU A 303 109.34 8.53 41.23
N SER A 304 108.82 7.59 42.03
CA SER A 304 109.41 7.22 43.32
C SER A 304 110.81 6.62 43.19
N ILE A 305 111.04 5.73 42.21
CA ILE A 305 112.38 5.20 41.91
C ILE A 305 113.31 6.33 41.46
N GLN A 306 112.83 7.23 40.60
CA GLN A 306 113.62 8.33 40.04
C GLN A 306 114.00 9.35 41.13
N ASN A 307 113.10 9.64 42.07
CA ASN A 307 113.40 10.43 43.27
C ASN A 307 114.40 9.72 44.20
N ASN A 308 114.29 8.41 44.42
CA ASN A 308 115.28 7.66 45.21
C ASN A 308 116.67 7.62 44.52
N LEU A 309 116.72 7.58 43.18
CA LEU A 309 117.95 7.70 42.42
C LEU A 309 118.57 9.12 42.50
N SER A 310 117.73 10.16 42.57
CA SER A 310 118.17 11.55 42.73
C SER A 310 118.82 11.82 44.09
N VAL A 311 118.43 11.08 45.13
CA VAL A 311 119.07 11.10 46.46
C VAL A 311 120.44 10.41 46.42
N LEU A 312 120.67 9.45 45.52
CA LEU A 312 121.92 8.69 45.41
C LEU A 312 123.03 9.42 44.60
N ASN A 313 122.67 10.37 43.73
CA ASN A 313 123.60 11.05 42.81
C ASN A 313 124.01 12.47 43.25
N GLY A 314 123.82 12.83 44.52
CA GLY A 314 124.23 14.11 45.12
C GLY A 314 125.73 14.23 45.48
N THR A 315 126.61 13.44 44.84
CA THR A 315 128.07 13.57 44.96
C THR A 315 128.71 13.46 43.57
N THR A 316 129.41 14.54 43.18
CA THR A 316 130.22 14.75 41.96
C THR A 316 129.61 15.71 40.93
N SER A 317 130.39 16.77 40.73
CA SER A 317 130.21 18.07 40.09
C SER A 317 130.03 18.11 38.56
N ASN A 318 129.26 19.13 38.15
CA ASN A 318 129.43 20.08 37.02
C ASN A 318 129.97 19.55 35.68
N MET A 319 129.25 19.77 34.57
CA MET A 319 129.49 20.90 33.66
C MET A 319 128.46 20.94 32.52
N SER A 320 128.38 22.10 31.90
CA SER A 320 127.41 22.63 30.96
C SER A 320 127.68 22.27 29.47
N ASN A 321 126.62 22.43 28.67
CA ASN A 321 126.56 23.25 27.44
C ASN A 321 126.32 22.58 26.06
N MET A 322 125.44 23.27 25.29
CA MET A 322 125.25 23.35 23.82
C MET A 322 124.66 22.13 23.05
N ASN A 323 123.44 22.23 22.50
CA ASN A 323 122.92 22.99 21.33
C ASN A 323 122.97 22.19 20.01
N ASN A 324 121.80 21.95 19.41
CA ASN A 324 121.56 22.31 18.00
C ASN A 324 120.07 22.40 17.63
N SER A 325 119.77 23.50 16.93
CA SER A 325 118.58 23.89 16.16
C SER A 325 118.34 22.91 14.98
N SER A 326 117.19 22.74 14.33
CA SER A 326 116.21 23.70 13.80
C SER A 326 115.01 22.91 13.23
N GLY A 327 113.81 23.52 13.24
CA GLY A 327 112.64 23.02 12.53
C GLY A 327 111.34 23.67 13.00
N ASN A 328 111.21 24.97 12.76
CA ASN A 328 110.02 25.78 13.06
C ASN A 328 109.01 25.80 11.89
N ILE A 329 107.85 26.41 12.18
CA ILE A 329 106.77 26.97 11.31
C ILE A 329 105.46 26.14 11.42
N GLU A 330 104.54 26.53 12.31
CA GLU A 330 103.42 27.51 12.14
C GLU A 330 102.24 26.90 11.38
N SER A 331 100.96 27.22 11.59
CA SER A 331 100.20 28.14 12.45
C SER A 331 98.78 27.52 12.54
N GLY A 332 98.03 27.64 13.62
CA GLY A 332 97.26 28.84 13.91
C GLY A 332 96.03 29.01 12.99
N ARG A 333 94.85 28.62 13.47
CA ARG A 333 93.67 29.49 13.39
C ARG A 333 92.52 29.05 14.28
N ASP A 334 92.19 29.95 15.18
CA ASP A 334 90.96 30.07 15.93
C ASP A 334 89.75 30.49 15.07
N CYS A 335 88.58 30.36 15.71
CA CYS A 335 87.31 31.06 15.53
C CYS A 335 86.34 30.53 14.46
N CYS A 336 85.17 30.06 14.91
CA CYS A 336 84.01 30.95 15.02
C CYS A 336 82.80 30.35 15.76
N LYS A 337 82.03 31.27 16.35
CA LYS A 337 80.80 31.14 17.14
C LYS A 337 79.60 30.58 16.34
N SER A 338 78.69 29.90 17.03
CA SER A 338 77.35 30.44 17.41
C SER A 338 76.20 29.42 17.36
N SER A 339 75.38 29.52 18.40
CA SER A 339 73.92 29.28 18.52
C SER A 339 73.18 28.35 17.54
N GLY A 340 72.45 27.39 18.11
CA GLY A 340 71.40 26.65 17.40
C GLY A 340 70.43 25.90 18.31
N LYS A 341 69.92 26.53 19.39
CA LYS A 341 68.80 25.97 20.15
C LYS A 341 67.50 26.12 19.34
N SER A 342 66.90 24.98 19.00
CA SER A 342 65.45 24.74 19.03
C SER A 342 64.55 25.71 18.24
N VAL A 343 64.36 25.46 16.94
CA VAL A 343 63.20 25.95 16.17
C VAL A 343 62.51 24.79 15.45
N VAL A 344 61.85 23.90 16.21
CA VAL A 344 60.86 22.95 15.63
C VAL A 344 59.60 22.82 16.50
N ARG A 345 59.56 23.42 17.70
CA ARG A 345 58.43 23.24 18.64
C ARG A 345 57.26 24.25 18.54
N LYS A 346 57.35 25.30 17.72
CA LYS A 346 56.28 26.34 17.65
C LYS A 346 55.26 26.18 16.51
N TYR A 347 55.53 25.38 15.48
CA TYR A 347 54.60 25.23 14.35
C TYR A 347 53.70 23.99 14.42
N ARG A 348 54.00 23.00 15.27
CA ARG A 348 53.15 21.80 15.45
C ARG A 348 51.90 22.07 16.29
N PHE A 349 51.99 22.96 17.28
CA PHE A 349 50.85 23.28 18.16
C PHE A 349 49.80 24.18 17.47
N ILE A 350 50.24 25.13 16.64
CA ILE A 350 49.33 26.04 15.93
C ILE A 350 48.54 25.27 14.85
N PHE A 351 49.17 24.30 14.18
CA PHE A 351 48.50 23.49 13.17
C PHE A 351 47.45 22.53 13.77
N CYS A 352 47.76 21.87 14.90
CA CYS A 352 46.79 21.00 15.57
C CYS A 352 45.58 21.78 16.13
N PHE A 353 45.78 23.00 16.64
CA PHE A 353 44.69 23.81 17.19
C PHE A 353 43.73 24.30 16.08
N ALA A 354 44.26 24.63 14.90
CA ALA A 354 43.46 25.01 13.74
C ALA A 354 42.60 23.84 13.21
N VAL A 355 43.15 22.62 13.17
CA VAL A 355 42.41 21.43 12.72
C VAL A 355 41.28 21.06 13.69
N VAL A 356 41.51 21.17 15.00
CA VAL A 356 40.47 20.90 16.02
C VAL A 356 39.34 21.93 15.95
N LEU A 357 39.65 23.22 15.73
CA LEU A 357 38.62 24.25 15.55
C LEU A 357 37.79 24.04 14.27
N MET A 358 38.44 23.66 13.16
CA MET A 358 37.73 23.38 11.90
C MET A 358 36.81 22.15 12.03
N MET A 359 37.27 21.10 12.72
CA MET A 359 36.43 19.93 12.99
C MET A 359 35.24 20.28 13.91
N GLY A 360 35.46 21.12 14.92
CA GLY A 360 34.38 21.61 15.80
C GLY A 360 33.30 22.39 15.05
N ILE A 361 33.69 23.23 14.09
CA ILE A 361 32.76 24.00 13.26
C ILE A 361 31.97 23.09 12.31
N ILE A 362 32.63 22.09 11.70
CA ILE A 362 31.97 21.12 10.82
C ILE A 362 30.94 20.28 11.58
N VAL A 363 31.28 19.82 12.79
CA VAL A 363 30.34 19.09 13.66
C VAL A 363 29.17 19.99 14.07
N PHE A 364 29.41 21.25 14.41
CA PHE A 364 28.36 22.20 14.80
C PHE A 364 27.39 22.51 13.65
N ILE A 365 27.89 22.71 12.42
CA ILE A 365 27.06 22.93 11.23
C ILE A 365 26.25 21.68 10.88
N SER A 366 26.85 20.50 11.02
CA SER A 366 26.19 19.22 10.76
C SER A 366 25.06 18.94 11.77
N PHE A 367 25.30 19.25 13.05
CA PHE A 367 24.30 19.09 14.11
C PHE A 367 23.10 20.03 13.91
N ARG A 368 23.34 21.30 13.54
CA ARG A 368 22.28 22.29 13.28
C ARG A 368 21.45 21.98 12.02
N SER A 369 22.05 21.34 11.02
CA SER A 369 21.30 20.85 9.84
C SER A 369 20.42 19.65 10.16
N CYS A 370 20.86 18.74 11.03
CA CYS A 370 20.06 17.59 11.46
C CYS A 370 18.85 17.98 12.31
N THR A 371 19.00 18.94 13.24
CA THR A 371 17.88 19.40 14.08
C THR A 371 16.79 20.06 13.24
N ASN A 372 17.16 20.90 12.27
CA ASN A 372 16.19 21.56 11.37
C ASN A 372 15.47 20.58 10.44
N LYS A 373 16.09 19.45 10.08
CA LYS A 373 15.43 18.40 9.29
C LYS A 373 14.44 17.61 10.13
N LYS A 374 14.76 17.32 11.39
CA LYS A 374 13.89 16.57 12.30
C LYS A 374 12.62 17.36 12.64
N GLU A 375 12.75 18.65 12.95
CA GLU A 375 11.61 19.53 13.25
C GLU A 375 10.66 19.69 12.05
N LYS A 376 11.18 19.77 10.81
CA LYS A 376 10.35 19.79 9.60
C LYS A 376 9.64 18.45 9.32
N MET A 377 10.25 17.34 9.72
CA MET A 377 9.69 16.01 9.52
C MET A 377 8.56 15.74 10.53
N ASP A 378 8.74 16.17 11.78
CA ASP A 378 7.72 16.04 12.84
C ASP A 378 6.47 16.89 12.52
N ILE A 379 6.63 18.13 12.02
CA ILE A 379 5.51 19.00 11.59
C ILE A 379 4.72 18.40 10.42
N ASN A 380 5.39 17.70 9.50
CA ASN A 380 4.71 17.05 8.36
C ASN A 380 3.96 15.77 8.76
N VAL A 381 4.47 15.02 9.74
CA VAL A 381 3.78 13.84 10.27
C VAL A 381 2.52 14.24 11.03
N GLU A 382 2.58 15.31 11.82
CA GLU A 382 1.42 15.82 12.57
C GLU A 382 0.30 16.33 11.63
N LYS A 383 0.65 17.07 10.57
CA LYS A 383 -0.32 17.50 9.54
C LYS A 383 -0.99 16.35 8.79
N ASN A 384 -0.25 15.27 8.52
CA ASN A 384 -0.80 14.12 7.82
C ASN A 384 -1.76 13.32 8.71
N ASN A 385 -1.46 13.20 10.01
CA ASN A 385 -2.35 12.56 10.97
C ASN A 385 -3.66 13.35 11.18
N ASP A 386 -3.59 14.69 11.27
CA ASP A 386 -4.79 15.55 11.36
C ASP A 386 -5.70 15.48 10.12
N THR A 387 -5.12 15.17 8.97
CA THR A 387 -5.85 15.02 7.71
C THR A 387 -6.52 13.64 7.64
N LEU A 388 -5.84 12.59 8.10
CA LEU A 388 -6.40 11.24 8.22
C LEU A 388 -7.54 11.17 9.25
N GLN A 389 -7.39 11.83 10.40
CA GLN A 389 -8.43 11.84 11.43
C GLN A 389 -9.72 12.52 10.93
N ARG A 390 -9.60 13.64 10.20
CA ARG A 390 -10.76 14.32 9.58
C ARG A 390 -11.48 13.49 8.51
N VAL A 391 -10.75 12.63 7.78
CA VAL A 391 -11.34 11.72 6.80
C VAL A 391 -12.09 10.58 7.49
N VAL A 392 -11.59 10.08 8.62
CA VAL A 392 -12.24 9.05 9.43
C VAL A 392 -13.52 9.61 10.07
N ASP A 393 -13.46 10.80 10.66
CA ASP A 393 -14.60 11.44 11.33
C ASP A 393 -15.74 11.79 10.36
N ASN A 394 -15.42 12.18 9.12
CA ASN A 394 -16.43 12.38 8.06
C ASN A 394 -17.04 11.07 7.54
N LYS A 395 -16.37 9.93 7.74
CA LYS A 395 -16.87 8.63 7.31
C LYS A 395 -17.83 8.01 8.33
N THR A 396 -17.62 8.30 9.62
CA THR A 396 -18.52 7.89 10.71
C THR A 396 -19.80 8.72 10.78
N LEU A 397 -19.77 9.99 10.36
CA LEU A 397 -20.99 10.81 10.29
C LEU A 397 -21.97 10.37 9.20
N ASN A 398 -21.49 9.79 8.09
CA ASN A 398 -22.33 9.34 6.98
C ASN A 398 -22.84 7.89 7.12
N THR A 399 -22.62 7.26 8.28
CA THR A 399 -23.13 5.91 8.60
C THR A 399 -24.27 5.91 9.62
N PHE A 400 -24.71 7.09 10.07
CA PHE A 400 -25.89 7.29 10.89
C PHE A 400 -26.76 8.39 10.25
N ASP A 401 -27.44 8.05 9.16
CA ASP A 401 -28.72 8.65 8.75
C ASP A 401 -29.41 7.70 7.76
#